data_AF-A0A2G1DLK8-F1
#
_entry.id   AF-A0A2G1DLK8-F1
#
_cell.length_a   1.000
_cell.length_b   1.000
_cell.length_c   1.000
_cell.angle_alpha   90.00
_cell.angle_beta   90.00
_cell.angle_gamma   90.00
#
_symmetry.space_group_name_H-M   'P 1'
#
loop_
_entity.id
_entity.type
_entity.pdbx_description
1 polymer ?
#
loop_
_entity_poly.entity_id
_entity_poly.type
_entity_poly.pdbx_seq_one_letter_code
_entity_poly.pdbx_strand_id
1 'polypeptide(L)'
;MKRLDNIQTELLMTNLDEDGKLSCLKAFRVAKLIGINPKDMQEIIKNMDITITNCELDVSNNLSFLDINDDIYNALIKNIDKEQNKNFSLKEALEKDMTIDAVNLNSIVCKTECF
;
A
#
# COMPACT_ATOMS: atom_id res chain seq x y z
N MET A 1 -16.53 -12.16 15.71
CA MET A 1 -15.25 -12.86 15.91
C MET A 1 -15.08 -13.90 14.83
N LYS A 2 -14.26 -13.60 13.81
CA LYS A 2 -13.90 -14.56 12.77
C LYS A 2 -12.90 -15.57 13.34
N ARG A 3 -13.02 -16.83 12.94
CA ARG A 3 -12.16 -17.93 13.39
C ARG A 3 -11.72 -18.73 12.17
N LEU A 4 -10.47 -19.19 12.20
CA LEU A 4 -9.93 -20.08 11.18
C LEU A 4 -10.45 -21.50 11.43
N ASP A 5 -10.64 -22.26 10.36
CA ASP A 5 -10.78 -23.71 10.48
C ASP A 5 -9.41 -24.38 10.77
N ASN A 6 -9.41 -25.69 10.98
CA ASN A 6 -8.20 -26.42 11.35
C ASN A 6 -7.11 -26.36 10.26
N ILE A 7 -7.49 -26.42 8.98
CA ILE A 7 -6.56 -26.39 7.85
C ILE A 7 -5.96 -24.99 7.70
N GLN A 8 -6.82 -23.97 7.80
CA GLN A 8 -6.41 -22.57 7.78
C GLN A 8 -5.48 -22.22 8.94
N THR A 9 -5.76 -22.78 10.12
CA THR A 9 -4.93 -22.63 11.31
C THR A 9 -3.55 -23.28 11.10
N GLU A 10 -3.51 -24.52 10.61
CA GLU A 10 -2.26 -25.21 10.30
C GLU A 10 -1.42 -24.45 9.27
N LEU A 11 -2.05 -23.92 8.22
CA LEU A 11 -1.39 -23.09 7.22
C LEU A 11 -0.79 -21.82 7.84
N LEU A 12 -1.48 -21.17 8.78
CA LEU A 12 -0.93 -20.02 9.48
C LEU A 12 0.25 -20.40 10.37
N MET A 13 0.13 -21.47 11.16
CA MET A 13 1.16 -21.92 12.11
C MET A 13 2.45 -22.37 11.39
N THR A 14 2.35 -22.99 10.23
CA THR A 14 3.52 -23.39 9.40
C THR A 14 4.27 -22.22 8.78
N ASN A 15 3.71 -21.00 8.83
CA ASN A 15 4.33 -19.79 8.27
C ASN A 15 4.99 -18.90 9.34
N LEU A 16 4.86 -19.24 10.62
CA LEU A 16 5.54 -18.55 11.72
C LEU A 16 7.06 -18.63 11.56
N ASP A 17 7.76 -17.65 12.10
CA ASP A 17 9.22 -17.69 12.24
C ASP A 17 9.66 -18.47 13.49
N GLU A 18 10.98 -18.52 13.71
CA GLU A 18 11.59 -19.26 14.82
C GLU A 18 11.17 -18.73 16.21
N ASP A 19 10.73 -17.47 16.29
CA ASP A 19 10.22 -16.84 17.52
C ASP A 19 8.71 -17.05 17.71
N GLY A 20 8.05 -17.76 16.81
CA GLY A 20 6.59 -17.90 16.79
C GLY A 20 5.85 -16.63 16.33
N LYS A 21 6.55 -15.71 15.66
CA LYS A 21 5.99 -14.46 15.13
C LYS A 21 5.65 -14.60 13.66
N LEU A 22 4.83 -13.68 13.15
CA LEU A 22 4.43 -13.66 11.74
C LEU A 22 4.78 -12.32 11.12
N SER A 23 5.63 -12.30 10.09
CA SER A 23 5.92 -11.05 9.41
C SER A 23 4.69 -10.51 8.67
N CYS A 24 4.54 -9.19 8.60
CA CYS A 24 3.40 -8.50 7.96
C CYS A 24 3.16 -8.99 6.53
N LEU A 25 4.24 -9.18 5.76
CA LEU A 25 4.18 -9.71 4.40
C LEU A 25 3.66 -11.16 4.36
N LYS A 26 4.12 -12.01 5.28
CA LYS A 26 3.64 -13.39 5.39
C LYS A 26 2.18 -13.43 5.84
N ALA A 27 1.79 -12.63 6.84
CA ALA A 27 0.40 -12.50 7.30
C ALA A 27 -0.53 -12.12 6.14
N PHE A 28 -0.11 -11.16 5.32
CA PHE A 28 -0.88 -10.73 4.14
C PHE A 28 -1.00 -11.82 3.07
N ARG A 29 0.08 -12.57 2.81
CA ARG A 29 0.07 -13.71 1.88
C ARG A 29 -0.85 -14.82 2.37
N VAL A 30 -0.72 -15.21 3.63
CA VAL A 30 -1.55 -16.24 4.27
C VAL A 30 -3.02 -15.82 4.26
N ALA A 31 -3.34 -14.56 4.55
CA ALA A 31 -4.71 -14.04 4.47
C ALA A 31 -5.30 -14.20 3.06
N LYS A 32 -4.54 -13.84 2.02
CA LYS A 32 -4.96 -14.03 0.63
C LYS A 32 -5.17 -15.49 0.25
N LEU A 33 -4.29 -16.38 0.69
CA LEU A 33 -4.38 -17.81 0.39
C LEU A 33 -5.62 -18.45 1.05
N ILE A 34 -5.93 -18.01 2.27
CA ILE A 34 -7.08 -18.48 3.04
C ILE A 34 -8.39 -17.82 2.56
N GLY A 35 -8.31 -16.71 1.83
CA GLY A 35 -9.47 -15.96 1.37
C GLY A 35 -10.08 -15.07 2.46
N ILE A 36 -9.29 -14.65 3.43
CA ILE A 36 -9.69 -13.75 4.52
C ILE A 36 -9.20 -12.34 4.25
N ASN A 37 -10.02 -11.33 4.58
CA ASN A 37 -9.60 -9.94 4.47
C ASN A 37 -8.40 -9.71 5.43
N PRO A 38 -7.28 -9.13 4.96
CA PRO A 38 -6.08 -8.86 5.78
C PRO A 38 -6.33 -8.21 7.14
N LYS A 39 -7.43 -7.51 7.32
CA LYS A 39 -7.69 -6.75 8.54
C LYS A 39 -8.50 -7.56 9.55
N ASP A 40 -9.32 -8.50 9.07
CA ASP A 40 -9.80 -9.61 9.90
C ASP A 40 -8.64 -10.50 10.35
N MET A 41 -7.65 -10.72 9.48
CA MET A 41 -6.45 -11.50 9.82
C MET A 41 -5.69 -10.85 10.99
N GLN A 42 -5.68 -9.52 11.08
CA GLN A 42 -5.09 -8.82 12.23
C GLN A 42 -5.82 -9.14 13.54
N GLU A 43 -7.16 -9.17 13.53
CA GLU A 43 -7.97 -9.55 14.71
C GLU A 43 -7.74 -11.02 15.07
N ILE A 44 -7.71 -11.92 14.07
CA ILE A 44 -7.47 -13.35 14.26
C ILE A 44 -6.10 -13.59 14.89
N ILE A 45 -5.04 -12.99 14.36
CA ILE A 45 -3.67 -13.12 14.87
C ILE A 45 -3.57 -12.63 16.32
N LYS A 46 -4.20 -11.50 16.65
CA LYS A 46 -4.27 -10.99 18.03
C LYS A 46 -4.97 -11.97 18.96
N ASN A 47 -6.07 -12.57 18.52
CA ASN A 47 -6.82 -13.56 19.32
C ASN A 47 -6.08 -14.89 19.51
N MET A 48 -5.06 -15.15 18.69
CA MET A 48 -4.19 -16.34 18.77
C MET A 48 -2.89 -16.07 19.53
N ASP A 49 -2.74 -14.89 20.15
CA ASP A 49 -1.53 -14.44 20.84
C ASP A 49 -0.26 -14.46 19.97
N ILE A 50 -0.43 -14.34 18.65
CA ILE A 50 0.68 -14.28 17.69
C ILE A 50 1.05 -12.81 17.45
N THR A 51 2.35 -12.51 17.47
CA THR A 51 2.84 -11.15 17.23
C THR A 51 3.14 -10.93 15.74
N ILE A 52 2.66 -9.82 15.17
CA ILE A 52 3.05 -9.39 13.82
C ILE A 52 4.34 -8.58 13.88
N THR A 53 5.31 -8.94 13.04
CA THR A 53 6.60 -8.23 12.91
C THR A 53 6.77 -7.61 11.53
N ASN A 54 7.73 -6.68 11.39
CA ASN A 54 8.14 -6.11 10.10
C ASN A 54 6.95 -5.58 9.26
N CYS A 55 6.01 -4.87 9.90
CA CYS A 55 5.01 -4.09 9.17
C CYS A 55 5.65 -2.78 8.68
N GLU A 56 6.38 -2.86 7.57
CA GLU A 56 6.96 -1.70 6.91
C GLU A 56 5.94 -0.88 6.10
N LEU A 57 4.64 -0.99 6.42
CA LEU A 57 3.61 -0.10 5.89
C LEU A 57 3.44 1.18 6.74
N ASP A 58 4.48 1.59 7.45
CA ASP A 58 4.58 2.92 8.06
C ASP A 58 5.26 3.95 7.13
N VAL A 59 5.15 3.75 5.81
CA VAL A 59 5.61 4.73 4.78
C VAL A 59 4.49 5.68 4.37
N SER A 60 3.43 5.81 5.17
CA SER A 60 2.28 6.65 4.82
C SER A 60 1.76 7.47 5.98
N ASN A 61 2.66 8.15 6.72
CA ASN A 61 2.31 9.41 7.39
C ASN A 61 3.47 10.24 8.00
N ASN A 62 4.75 9.86 7.83
CA ASN A 62 5.88 10.70 8.30
C ASN A 62 7.01 10.94 7.29
N LEU A 63 6.90 10.43 6.06
CA LEU A 63 7.65 11.03 4.96
C LEU A 63 6.84 12.24 4.50
N SER A 64 7.25 13.43 4.89
CA SER A 64 6.88 14.60 4.12
C SER A 64 7.30 14.32 2.68
N PHE A 65 6.37 14.43 1.73
CA PHE A 65 6.65 14.42 0.28
C PHE A 65 7.74 15.43 -0.16
N LEU A 66 8.32 16.18 0.78
CA LEU A 66 9.42 17.13 0.62
C LEU A 66 10.80 16.47 0.55
N ASP A 67 10.94 15.18 0.88
CA ASP A 67 12.19 14.43 0.64
C ASP A 67 12.23 13.82 -0.78
N ILE A 68 11.43 14.35 -1.70
CA ILE A 68 11.68 14.17 -3.13
C ILE A 68 13.04 14.80 -3.38
N ASN A 69 14.05 13.97 -3.64
CA ASN A 69 15.34 14.45 -4.08
C ASN A 69 15.14 15.15 -5.44
N ASP A 70 15.01 16.48 -5.39
CA ASP A 70 14.76 17.33 -6.55
C ASP A 70 15.79 17.07 -7.65
N ASP A 71 17.02 16.65 -7.31
CA ASP A 71 18.03 16.33 -8.31
C ASP A 71 17.66 15.10 -9.15
N ILE A 72 17.02 14.09 -8.54
CA ILE A 72 16.51 12.91 -9.27
C ILE A 72 15.34 13.32 -10.15
N TYR A 73 14.40 14.11 -9.60
CA TYR A 73 13.23 14.59 -10.36
C TYR A 73 13.66 15.46 -11.55
N ASN A 74 14.59 16.39 -11.33
CA ASN A 74 15.16 17.27 -12.36
C ASN A 74 15.98 16.49 -13.39
N ALA A 75 16.73 15.45 -12.97
CA ALA A 75 17.46 14.58 -13.90
C ALA A 75 16.52 13.78 -14.81
N LEU A 76 15.40 13.31 -14.27
CA LEU A 76 14.38 12.60 -15.06
C LEU A 76 13.71 13.55 -16.07
N ILE A 77 13.26 14.73 -15.64
CA ILE A 77 12.69 15.75 -16.55
C ILE A 77 13.67 16.11 -17.67
N LYS A 78 14.93 16.39 -17.32
CA LYS A 78 15.96 16.81 -18.29
C LYS A 78 16.29 15.72 -19.32
N ASN A 79 16.05 14.46 -18.99
CA ASN A 79 16.24 13.35 -19.93
C ASN A 79 14.97 13.09 -20.77
N ILE A 80 13.78 13.36 -20.24
CA ILE A 80 12.52 13.36 -21.01
C ILE A 80 12.55 14.47 -22.08
N ASP A 81 13.06 15.66 -21.76
CA ASP A 81 13.22 16.77 -22.69
C ASP A 81 14.19 16.47 -23.85
N LYS A 82 15.12 15.52 -23.68
CA LYS A 82 16.08 15.14 -24.73
C LYS A 82 15.48 14.21 -25.78
N GLU A 83 14.44 13.46 -25.45
CA GLU A 83 13.84 12.49 -26.37
C GLU A 83 12.63 13.04 -27.15
N GLN A 84 12.06 14.19 -26.74
CA GLN A 84 10.91 14.75 -27.43
C GLN A 84 11.13 16.22 -27.83
N ASN A 85 11.64 16.38 -29.06
CA ASN A 85 11.39 17.55 -29.91
C ASN A 85 9.87 17.74 -30.16
N LYS A 86 9.13 18.16 -29.13
CA LYS A 86 7.85 18.86 -29.26
C LYS A 86 7.53 19.51 -27.93
N ASN A 87 7.75 20.82 -27.89
CA ASN A 87 7.31 21.75 -26.84
C ASN A 87 5.93 21.36 -26.30
N PHE A 88 5.91 20.74 -25.12
CA PHE A 88 4.75 20.76 -24.25
C PHE A 88 5.16 21.58 -23.04
N SER A 89 4.80 22.87 -23.06
CA SER A 89 5.11 23.76 -21.96
C SER A 89 4.31 23.31 -20.74
N LEU A 90 4.98 22.92 -19.65
CA LEU A 90 4.35 22.57 -18.38
C LEU A 90 3.40 23.67 -17.86
N LYS A 91 3.58 24.93 -18.29
CA LYS A 91 2.66 26.03 -18.01
C LYS A 91 1.29 25.83 -18.67
N GLU A 92 1.26 25.31 -19.90
CA GLU A 92 -0.01 24.99 -20.57
C GLU A 92 -0.70 23.79 -19.94
N ALA A 93 0.04 22.85 -19.35
CA ALA A 93 -0.53 21.73 -18.60
C ALA A 93 -1.18 22.20 -17.29
N LEU A 94 -0.50 23.09 -16.56
CA LEU A 94 -1.04 23.69 -15.33
C LEU A 94 -2.27 24.57 -15.58
N GLU A 95 -2.31 25.27 -16.72
CA GLU A 95 -3.45 26.11 -17.09
C GLU A 95 -4.61 25.31 -17.70
N LYS A 96 -4.36 24.11 -18.25
CA LYS A 96 -5.38 23.25 -18.88
C LYS A 96 -5.94 22.17 -17.95
N ASP A 97 -5.24 21.76 -16.89
CA ASP A 97 -5.77 20.80 -15.92
C ASP A 97 -6.67 21.48 -14.87
N MET A 98 -7.92 21.64 -15.30
CA MET A 98 -9.18 21.55 -14.54
C MET A 98 -9.56 22.65 -13.55
N THR A 99 -10.50 23.50 -14.01
CA THR A 99 -11.82 23.55 -13.37
C THR A 99 -12.30 22.12 -13.14
N ILE A 100 -12.12 21.62 -11.92
CA ILE A 100 -12.85 20.45 -11.46
C ILE A 100 -14.28 20.95 -11.25
N ASP A 101 -15.11 20.93 -12.31
CA ASP A 101 -16.54 20.68 -12.09
C ASP A 101 -16.56 19.50 -11.13
N ALA A 102 -17.14 19.64 -9.95
CA ALA A 102 -17.07 18.69 -8.84
C ALA A 102 -17.29 17.24 -9.32
N VAL A 103 -16.24 16.63 -9.87
CA VAL A 103 -16.20 15.24 -10.27
C VAL A 103 -16.05 14.57 -8.94
N ASN A 104 -17.22 14.21 -8.45
CA ASN A 104 -17.49 13.48 -7.24
C ASN A 104 -16.26 12.65 -6.83
N LEU A 105 -15.52 13.18 -5.84
CA LEU A 105 -14.34 12.55 -5.27
C LEU A 105 -14.63 11.15 -4.69
N ASN A 106 -15.89 10.70 -4.70
CA ASN A 106 -16.30 9.32 -4.42
C ASN A 106 -15.69 8.24 -5.34
N SER A 107 -14.93 8.60 -6.38
CA SER A 107 -14.14 7.64 -7.16
C SER A 107 -12.68 7.50 -6.70
N ILE A 108 -12.16 8.47 -5.93
CA ILE A 108 -10.82 8.41 -5.31
C ILE A 108 -10.94 8.21 -3.80
N VAL A 109 -12.17 8.21 -3.26
CA VAL A 109 -12.47 7.45 -2.04
C VAL A 109 -12.04 6.02 -2.32
N CYS A 110 -11.05 5.55 -1.55
CA CYS A 110 -10.73 4.15 -1.32
C CYS A 110 -12.00 3.31 -1.49
N LYS A 111 -12.25 2.80 -2.70
CA LYS A 111 -13.40 1.95 -2.95
C LYS A 111 -13.04 0.65 -2.26
N THR A 112 -13.73 0.49 -1.13
CA THR A 112 -13.91 -0.70 -0.31
C THR A 112 -12.71 -1.10 0.56
N GLU A 113 -12.91 -0.84 1.86
CA GLU A 113 -12.49 -1.74 2.94
C GLU A 113 -10.99 -1.96 3.12
N CYS A 114 -10.26 -0.85 3.13
CA CYS A 114 -9.15 -0.73 4.06
C CYS A 114 -9.69 -0.58 5.52
N PHE A 115 -10.53 -1.50 6.02
CA PHE A 115 -10.83 -1.75 7.46
C PHE A 115 -10.44 -3.10 8.00
#